data_AF-A0A938BS99-F1
#
_entry.id   AF-A0A938BS99-F1
#
_cell.length_a   1.000
_cell.length_b   1.000
_cell.length_c   1.000
_cell.angle_alpha   90.00
_cell.angle_beta   90.00
_cell.angle_gamma   90.00
#
_symmetry.space_group_name_H-M   'P 1'
#
loop_
_entity.id
_entity.type
_entity.pdbx_description
1 polymer ?
#
loop_
_entity_poly.entity_id
_entity_poly.type
_entity_poly.pdbx_seq_one_letter_code
_entity_poly.pdbx_strand_id
1 'polypeptide(L)'
;STALAGEDYIAVSGRLVFAPGDSVATIAVDILGDLVSEDDEHFLVLLADPVFARLANDRAVGTILNDDEVQGVTERVPAETFLGGGLPNPAGGSVTILFGLKSPGEVELRILDLQGRVVRELVRGALPASHQRVVWDGRDSASRPVGAGCYFVRLKTPEKTCERRILVVR
;
A
#
# COMPACT_ATOMS: atom_id res chain seq x y z
N SER A 1 -22.48 11.17 3.45
CA SER A 1 -23.41 10.38 2.62
C SER A 1 -24.61 9.92 3.46
N THR A 2 -25.60 9.22 2.90
CA THR A 2 -26.70 8.57 3.66
C THR A 2 -26.52 7.07 3.60
N ALA A 3 -26.43 6.44 4.77
CA ALA A 3 -26.29 4.99 4.86
C ALA A 3 -27.61 4.30 4.49
N LEU A 4 -27.51 3.22 3.72
CA LEU A 4 -28.56 2.35 3.22
C LEU A 4 -28.69 1.09 4.08
N ALA A 5 -29.92 0.84 4.55
CA ALA A 5 -30.24 -0.36 5.32
C ALA A 5 -30.08 -1.62 4.47
N GLY A 6 -29.34 -2.60 5.00
CA GLY A 6 -29.02 -3.87 4.33
C GLY A 6 -27.77 -3.83 3.46
N GLU A 7 -27.22 -2.64 3.21
CA GLU A 7 -25.93 -2.45 2.53
C GLU A 7 -24.88 -2.03 3.56
N ASP A 8 -25.10 -0.91 4.27
CA ASP A 8 -24.10 -0.32 5.19
C ASP A 8 -24.36 -0.69 6.66
N TYR A 9 -25.60 -1.04 7.00
CA TYR A 9 -25.98 -1.48 8.34
C TYR A 9 -27.21 -2.40 8.35
N ILE A 10 -27.35 -3.18 9.41
CA ILE A 10 -28.55 -3.98 9.66
C ILE A 10 -29.58 -3.11 10.39
N ALA A 11 -30.69 -2.79 9.71
CA ALA A 11 -31.77 -2.02 10.32
C ALA A 11 -32.42 -2.78 11.48
N VAL A 12 -32.59 -2.10 12.60
CA VAL A 12 -33.24 -2.63 13.81
C VAL A 12 -34.51 -1.86 14.12
N SER A 13 -35.53 -2.57 14.61
CA SER A 13 -36.74 -1.98 15.18
C SER A 13 -37.20 -2.82 16.36
N GLY A 14 -37.84 -2.19 17.35
CA GLY A 14 -38.27 -2.90 18.54
C GLY A 14 -38.78 -1.98 19.64
N ARG A 15 -39.04 -2.58 20.80
CA ARG A 15 -39.52 -1.88 21.99
C ARG A 15 -38.36 -1.63 22.96
N LEU A 16 -38.10 -0.36 23.26
CA LEU A 16 -37.18 0.04 24.32
C LEU A 16 -37.93 0.10 25.66
N VAL A 17 -37.38 -0.54 26.69
CA VAL A 17 -37.97 -0.57 28.04
C VAL A 17 -36.91 -0.15 29.05
N PHE A 18 -37.27 0.78 29.93
CA PHE A 18 -36.47 1.14 31.09
C PHE A 18 -37.03 0.41 32.31
N ALA A 19 -36.23 -0.42 32.98
CA ALA A 19 -36.66 -1.03 34.23
C ALA A 19 -36.65 0.02 35.35
N PRO A 20 -37.35 -0.21 36.48
CA PRO A 20 -37.30 0.71 37.61
C PRO A 20 -35.87 0.95 38.09
N GLY A 21 -35.43 2.21 38.03
CA GLY A 21 -34.08 2.62 38.39
C GLY A 21 -33.12 2.81 37.21
N ASP A 22 -33.48 2.35 36.01
CA ASP A 22 -32.68 2.58 34.81
C ASP A 22 -32.87 4.00 34.28
N SER A 23 -31.76 4.62 33.91
CA SER A 23 -31.74 5.90 33.19
C SER A 23 -31.09 5.79 31.80
N VAL A 24 -30.54 4.62 31.46
CA VAL A 24 -29.85 4.36 30.21
C VAL A 24 -30.30 3.01 29.65
N ALA A 25 -30.60 2.98 28.36
CA ALA A 25 -30.83 1.77 27.60
C ALA A 25 -30.11 1.90 26.25
N THR A 26 -29.62 0.77 25.72
CA THR A 26 -28.78 0.73 24.52
C THR A 26 -29.54 0.08 23.37
N ILE A 27 -29.46 0.69 22.18
CA ILE A 27 -29.90 0.10 20.92
C ILE A 27 -28.63 -0.31 20.19
N ALA A 28 -28.47 -1.61 19.91
CA ALA A 28 -27.37 -2.12 19.11
C ALA A 28 -27.77 -2.08 17.63
N VAL A 29 -26.88 -1.55 16.79
CA VAL A 29 -27.01 -1.53 15.32
C VAL A 29 -25.73 -2.13 14.77
N ASP A 30 -25.86 -3.22 14.01
CA ASP A 30 -24.71 -3.87 13.39
C ASP A 30 -24.34 -3.13 12.10
N ILE A 31 -23.04 -2.87 11.91
CA ILE A 31 -22.49 -2.24 10.71
C ILE A 31 -22.02 -3.32 9.73
N LEU A 32 -22.31 -3.13 8.45
CA LEU A 32 -21.91 -3.98 7.35
C LEU A 32 -20.77 -3.29 6.61
N GLY A 33 -19.53 -3.44 7.11
CA GLY A 33 -18.36 -2.84 6.46
C GLY A 33 -17.84 -3.69 5.30
N ASP A 34 -17.17 -3.05 4.33
CA ASP A 34 -16.39 -3.73 3.31
C ASP A 34 -14.93 -3.24 3.27
N LEU A 35 -14.30 -3.10 2.09
CA LEU A 35 -12.92 -2.62 1.93
C LEU A 35 -12.81 -1.50 0.88
N VAL A 36 -13.95 -1.00 0.41
CA VAL A 36 -14.04 0.03 -0.62
C VAL A 36 -14.09 1.36 0.10
N SER A 37 -13.10 2.22 -0.16
CA SER A 37 -13.10 3.56 0.44
C SER A 37 -14.34 4.35 0.02
N GLU A 38 -15.13 4.72 1.03
CA GLU A 38 -16.34 5.54 0.90
C GLU A 38 -16.22 6.84 1.72
N ASP A 39 -17.21 7.73 1.64
CA ASP A 39 -17.30 8.89 2.54
C ASP A 39 -17.97 8.47 3.85
N ASP A 40 -17.79 9.24 4.94
CA ASP A 40 -18.59 9.05 6.15
C ASP A 40 -20.10 9.12 5.84
N GLU A 41 -20.86 8.23 6.47
CA GLU A 41 -22.27 8.05 6.21
C GLU A 41 -23.13 8.19 7.47
N HIS A 42 -24.40 8.51 7.31
CA HIS A 42 -25.30 8.74 8.44
C HIS A 42 -26.61 7.98 8.30
N PHE A 43 -27.12 7.46 9.42
CA PHE A 43 -28.47 6.91 9.54
C PHE A 43 -29.21 7.53 10.73
N LEU A 44 -30.54 7.41 10.73
CA LEU A 44 -31.41 7.99 11.76
C LEU A 44 -32.00 6.89 12.65
N VAL A 45 -31.91 7.09 13.96
CA VAL A 45 -32.66 6.33 14.98
C VAL A 45 -33.85 7.16 15.42
N LEU A 46 -35.04 6.57 15.37
CA LEU A 46 -36.30 7.20 15.77
C LEU A 46 -36.90 6.49 16.97
N LEU A 47 -37.30 7.25 17.98
CA LEU A 47 -38.14 6.79 19.08
C LEU A 47 -39.57 7.28 18.86
N ALA A 48 -40.54 6.40 19.02
CA ALA A 48 -41.96 6.71 18.84
C ALA A 48 -42.81 6.06 19.93
N ASP A 49 -44.08 6.47 19.99
CA ASP A 49 -45.13 5.88 20.84
C ASP A 49 -44.72 5.70 22.33
N PRO A 50 -44.30 6.76 23.03
CA PRO A 50 -43.91 6.65 24.44
C PRO A 50 -45.11 6.30 25.31
N VAL A 51 -44.89 5.43 26.30
CA VAL A 51 -45.89 5.03 27.29
C VAL A 51 -45.41 5.48 28.66
N PHE A 52 -46.25 6.24 29.39
CA PHE A 52 -45.91 6.86 30.69
C PHE A 52 -44.66 7.75 30.70
N ALA A 53 -44.26 8.25 29.53
CA ALA A 53 -43.10 9.12 29.37
C ALA A 53 -43.39 10.22 28.35
N ARG A 54 -42.55 11.25 28.36
CA ARG A 54 -42.49 12.27 27.31
C ARG A 54 -41.12 12.18 26.65
N LEU A 55 -41.09 12.05 25.32
CA LEU A 55 -39.86 12.18 24.57
C LEU A 55 -39.48 13.66 24.47
N ALA A 56 -38.34 14.03 25.07
CA ALA A 56 -37.77 15.36 24.92
C ALA A 56 -37.02 15.49 23.59
N ASN A 57 -36.40 14.40 23.13
CA ASN A 57 -35.82 14.24 21.81
C ASN A 57 -36.19 12.84 21.30
N ASP A 58 -36.73 12.78 20.08
CA ASP A 58 -37.23 11.55 19.46
C ASP A 58 -36.31 11.01 18.36
N ARG A 59 -35.19 11.70 18.09
CA ARG A 59 -34.28 11.37 16.99
C ARG A 59 -32.82 11.45 17.40
N ALA A 60 -32.03 10.53 16.87
CA ALA A 60 -30.58 10.54 16.97
C ALA A 60 -29.97 10.19 15.61
N VAL A 61 -28.85 10.82 15.27
CA VAL A 61 -28.07 10.49 14.07
C VAL A 61 -26.91 9.58 14.49
N GLY A 62 -26.81 8.42 13.87
CA GLY A 62 -25.62 7.58 13.89
C GLY A 62 -24.72 7.93 12.71
N THR A 63 -23.41 7.93 12.93
CA THR A 63 -22.42 8.09 11.86
C THR A 63 -21.63 6.80 11.71
N ILE A 64 -21.56 6.29 10.50
CA ILE A 64 -20.64 5.24 10.09
C ILE A 64 -19.40 5.97 9.56
N LEU A 65 -18.26 5.75 10.21
CA LEU A 65 -17.01 6.37 9.81
C LEU A 65 -16.34 5.52 8.75
N ASN A 66 -15.78 6.15 7.74
CA ASN A 66 -14.87 5.45 6.83
C ASN A 66 -13.60 5.06 7.58
N ASP A 67 -13.40 3.76 7.77
CA ASP A 67 -12.18 3.16 8.31
C ASP A 67 -11.37 2.39 7.25
N ASP A 68 -11.78 2.46 5.99
CA ASP A 68 -11.08 1.87 4.87
C ASP A 68 -9.88 2.73 4.49
N GLU A 69 -8.72 2.08 4.42
CA GLU A 69 -7.58 2.68 3.76
C GLU A 69 -7.95 2.88 2.28
N VAL A 70 -7.87 4.13 1.82
CA VAL A 70 -7.86 4.41 0.38
C VAL A 70 -6.84 3.46 -0.23
N GLN A 71 -7.30 2.51 -1.06
CA GLN A 71 -6.42 1.62 -1.81
C GLN A 71 -5.71 2.41 -2.91
N GLY A 72 -4.88 3.37 -2.50
CA GLY A 72 -3.66 3.73 -3.16
C GLY A 72 -2.56 3.16 -2.31
N VAL A 73 -2.08 1.96 -2.65
CA VAL A 73 -0.70 1.56 -2.37
C VAL A 73 0.23 2.58 -3.03
N THR A 74 0.34 3.76 -2.46
CA THR A 74 1.49 4.62 -2.66
C THR A 74 2.55 4.03 -1.76
N GLU A 75 3.19 2.96 -2.27
CA GLU A 75 4.54 2.63 -1.85
C GLU A 75 5.29 3.96 -1.77
N ARG A 76 5.63 4.40 -0.54
CA ARG A 76 6.07 5.78 -0.29
C ARG A 76 7.06 6.19 -1.37
N VAL A 77 6.67 7.14 -2.21
CA VAL A 77 7.52 7.63 -3.28
C VAL A 77 8.83 8.08 -2.64
N PRO A 78 9.99 7.55 -3.08
CA PRO A 78 11.28 8.00 -2.59
C PRO A 78 11.42 9.51 -2.72
N ALA A 79 11.96 10.18 -1.69
CA ALA A 79 12.24 11.62 -1.76
C ALA A 79 13.23 11.97 -2.90
N GLU A 80 14.07 11.00 -3.26
CA GLU A 80 15.02 11.08 -4.38
C GLU A 80 15.16 9.75 -5.11
N THR A 81 15.49 9.82 -6.40
CA THR A 81 15.90 8.64 -7.17
C THR A 81 17.24 8.12 -6.66
N PHE A 82 17.30 6.84 -6.29
CA PHE A 82 18.49 6.22 -5.70
C PHE A 82 18.74 4.81 -6.23
N LEU A 83 19.97 4.33 -6.10
CA LEU A 83 20.38 2.95 -6.37
C LEU A 83 21.12 2.38 -5.15
N GLY A 84 20.64 1.24 -4.65
CA GLY A 84 21.22 0.48 -3.56
C GLY A 84 22.42 -0.37 -4.00
N GLY A 85 23.24 -0.76 -3.03
CA GLY A 85 24.52 -1.46 -3.25
C GLY A 85 24.44 -2.94 -3.60
N GLY A 86 23.24 -3.49 -3.81
CA GLY A 86 23.01 -4.92 -4.01
C GLY A 86 23.11 -5.74 -2.71
N LEU A 87 22.25 -6.75 -2.54
CA LEU A 87 22.22 -7.63 -1.37
C LEU A 87 22.02 -9.10 -1.77
N PRO A 88 22.83 -10.04 -1.29
CA PRO A 88 24.04 -9.83 -0.49
C PRO A 88 25.17 -9.21 -1.33
N ASN A 89 26.11 -8.53 -0.66
CA ASN A 89 27.35 -8.04 -1.25
C ASN A 89 28.47 -8.16 -0.20
N PRO A 90 29.44 -9.09 -0.35
CA PRO A 90 29.67 -9.95 -1.51
C PRO A 90 28.58 -11.01 -1.77
N ALA A 91 28.41 -11.42 -3.02
CA ALA A 91 27.36 -12.32 -3.47
C ALA A 91 27.91 -13.67 -3.95
N GLY A 92 27.39 -14.78 -3.42
CA GLY A 92 27.75 -16.14 -3.84
C GLY A 92 27.01 -16.64 -5.10
N GLY A 93 26.13 -15.83 -5.68
CA GLY A 93 25.29 -16.24 -6.81
C GLY A 93 24.34 -15.12 -7.23
N SER A 94 23.22 -14.97 -6.54
CA SER A 94 22.23 -13.92 -6.83
C SER A 94 22.46 -12.65 -6.02
N VAL A 95 22.09 -11.51 -6.59
CA VAL A 95 22.07 -10.18 -5.97
C VAL A 95 20.70 -9.57 -6.14
N THR A 96 20.07 -9.17 -5.03
CA THR A 96 18.89 -8.31 -5.01
C THR A 96 19.31 -6.86 -5.10
N ILE A 97 18.80 -6.14 -6.10
CA ILE A 97 19.07 -4.74 -6.37
C ILE A 97 17.84 -3.97 -5.98
N LEU A 98 18.01 -3.08 -5.00
CA LEU A 98 16.99 -2.12 -4.59
C LEU A 98 17.28 -0.78 -5.25
N PHE A 99 16.28 -0.17 -5.84
CA PHE A 99 16.35 1.21 -6.32
C PHE A 99 15.01 1.91 -6.09
N GLY A 100 15.01 3.23 -6.10
CA GLY A 100 13.80 4.02 -5.95
C GLY A 100 13.72 5.10 -7.02
N LEU A 101 12.51 5.41 -7.47
CA LEU A 101 12.22 6.47 -8.44
C LEU A 101 11.38 7.56 -7.79
N LYS A 102 11.90 8.80 -7.76
CA LYS A 102 11.15 9.97 -7.27
C LYS A 102 9.97 10.36 -8.16
N SER A 103 10.08 10.06 -9.45
CA SER A 103 9.08 10.43 -10.46
C SER A 103 8.95 9.29 -11.48
N PRO A 104 7.77 9.08 -12.07
CA PRO A 104 7.60 8.04 -13.08
C PRO A 104 8.43 8.39 -14.32
N GLY A 105 8.99 7.39 -14.99
CA GLY A 105 9.82 7.64 -16.16
C GLY A 105 10.52 6.41 -16.71
N GLU A 106 11.19 6.60 -17.84
CA GLU A 106 12.01 5.57 -18.49
C GLU A 106 13.22 5.20 -17.63
N VAL A 107 13.45 3.90 -17.48
CA VAL A 107 14.54 3.34 -16.68
C VAL A 107 15.35 2.37 -17.53
N GLU A 108 16.68 2.47 -17.43
CA GLU A 108 17.61 1.41 -17.82
C GLU A 108 18.40 0.94 -16.59
N LEU A 109 18.22 -0.32 -16.20
CA LEU A 109 19.01 -0.96 -15.14
C LEU A 109 19.90 -2.04 -15.74
N ARG A 110 21.22 -1.88 -15.63
CA ARG A 110 22.20 -2.78 -16.25
C ARG A 110 23.29 -3.21 -15.27
N ILE A 111 23.80 -4.43 -15.47
CA ILE A 111 25.05 -4.92 -14.90
C ILE A 111 26.17 -4.69 -15.90
N LEU A 112 27.30 -4.17 -15.44
CA LEU A 112 28.49 -3.89 -16.23
C LEU A 112 29.75 -4.51 -15.62
N ASP A 113 30.73 -4.79 -16.47
CA ASP A 113 32.07 -5.17 -16.04
C ASP A 113 32.95 -3.95 -15.69
N LEU A 114 34.21 -4.19 -15.30
CA LEU A 114 35.18 -3.15 -14.96
C LEU A 114 35.55 -2.23 -16.14
N GLN A 115 35.28 -2.66 -17.38
CA GLN A 115 35.49 -1.86 -18.59
C GLN A 115 34.23 -1.06 -18.96
N GLY A 116 33.16 -1.15 -18.17
CA GLY A 116 31.88 -0.50 -18.44
C GLY A 116 31.08 -1.17 -19.57
N ARG A 117 31.44 -2.39 -19.98
CA ARG A 117 30.68 -3.15 -20.97
C ARG A 117 29.47 -3.77 -20.30
N VAL A 118 28.34 -3.79 -21.01
CA VAL A 118 27.09 -4.39 -20.50
C VAL A 118 27.26 -5.90 -20.43
N VAL A 119 27.11 -6.44 -19.23
CA VAL A 119 27.08 -7.88 -18.93
C VAL A 119 25.65 -8.41 -19.06
N ARG A 120 24.69 -7.65 -18.53
CA ARG A 120 23.25 -7.96 -18.59
C ARG A 120 22.39 -6.72 -18.44
N GLU A 121 21.31 -6.63 -19.19
CA GLU A 121 20.22 -5.68 -18.92
C GLU A 121 19.17 -6.37 -18.06
N LEU A 122 18.76 -5.69 -16.97
CA LEU A 122 17.80 -6.23 -16.01
C LEU A 122 16.42 -5.59 -16.17
N VAL A 123 16.38 -4.30 -16.48
CA VAL A 123 15.16 -3.55 -16.72
C VAL A 123 15.39 -2.54 -17.84
N ARG A 124 14.41 -2.44 -18.74
CA ARG A 124 14.28 -1.36 -19.71
C ARG A 124 12.81 -1.01 -19.92
N GLY A 125 12.44 0.24 -19.64
CA GLY A 125 11.09 0.76 -19.89
C GLY A 125 10.61 1.76 -18.82
N ALA A 126 9.41 2.29 -19.03
CA ALA A 126 8.74 3.17 -18.09
C ALA A 126 8.31 2.45 -16.81
N LEU A 127 8.65 3.04 -15.65
CA LEU A 127 8.24 2.58 -14.33
C LEU A 127 7.56 3.70 -13.53
N PRO A 128 6.66 3.38 -12.58
CA PRO A 128 6.04 4.36 -11.71
C PRO A 128 7.04 4.93 -10.68
N ALA A 129 6.71 6.07 -10.08
CA ALA A 129 7.45 6.58 -8.92
C ALA A 129 7.22 5.66 -7.72
N SER A 130 8.18 4.80 -7.40
CA SER A 130 8.04 3.83 -6.32
C SER A 130 9.40 3.23 -5.91
N HIS A 131 9.41 2.38 -4.89
CA HIS A 131 10.56 1.53 -4.60
C HIS A 131 10.50 0.30 -5.51
N GLN A 132 11.66 -0.19 -5.94
CA GLN A 132 11.76 -1.26 -6.93
C GLN A 132 12.79 -2.29 -6.46
N ARG A 133 12.47 -3.57 -6.68
CA ARG A 133 13.32 -4.70 -6.31
C ARG A 133 13.52 -5.62 -7.51
N VAL A 134 14.77 -5.77 -7.93
CA VAL A 134 15.14 -6.61 -9.09
C VAL A 134 16.23 -7.59 -8.68
N VAL A 135 16.10 -8.85 -9.06
CA VAL A 135 17.10 -9.89 -8.77
C VAL A 135 17.96 -10.13 -10.00
N TRP A 136 19.27 -10.03 -9.83
CA TRP A 136 20.24 -10.56 -10.79
C TRP A 136 20.73 -11.92 -10.29
N ASP A 137 20.64 -12.94 -11.14
CA ASP A 137 20.99 -14.34 -10.84
C ASP A 137 22.49 -14.66 -11.00
N GLY A 138 23.34 -13.65 -11.23
CA GLY A 138 24.77 -13.83 -11.48
C GLY A 138 25.12 -14.35 -12.89
N ARG A 139 24.22 -14.19 -13.88
CA ARG A 139 24.45 -14.62 -15.26
C ARG A 139 24.50 -13.45 -16.25
N ASP A 140 25.23 -13.62 -17.34
CA ASP A 140 25.28 -12.70 -18.48
C ASP A 140 24.03 -12.81 -19.36
N SER A 141 23.92 -11.98 -20.40
CA SER A 141 22.81 -12.03 -21.37
C SER A 141 22.70 -13.35 -22.15
N ALA A 142 23.77 -14.16 -22.20
CA ALA A 142 23.76 -15.50 -22.80
C ALA A 142 23.40 -16.58 -21.76
N SER A 143 22.91 -16.18 -20.58
CA SER A 143 22.57 -17.06 -19.45
C SER A 143 23.75 -17.85 -18.88
N ARG A 144 24.99 -17.45 -19.16
CA ARG A 144 26.20 -18.08 -18.62
C ARG A 144 26.57 -17.44 -17.29
N PRO A 145 27.04 -18.20 -16.30
CA PRO A 145 27.38 -17.66 -15.00
C PRO A 145 28.65 -16.79 -15.09
N VAL A 146 28.61 -15.59 -14.52
CA VAL A 146 29.74 -14.64 -14.59
C VAL A 146 30.81 -14.94 -13.56
N GLY A 147 32.08 -14.73 -13.91
CA GLY A 147 33.23 -15.00 -13.03
C GLY A 147 33.14 -14.31 -11.67
N ALA A 148 33.88 -14.82 -10.69
CA ALA A 148 34.12 -14.07 -9.46
C ALA A 148 34.84 -12.76 -9.83
N GLY A 149 34.42 -11.66 -9.22
CA GLY A 149 34.95 -10.35 -9.57
C GLY A 149 34.05 -9.19 -9.20
N CYS A 150 34.54 -8.00 -9.52
CA CYS A 150 33.84 -6.74 -9.31
C CYS A 150 33.00 -6.40 -10.53
N TYR A 151 31.73 -6.09 -10.29
CA TYR A 151 30.78 -5.61 -11.29
C TYR A 151 30.15 -4.30 -10.82
N PHE A 152 29.53 -3.58 -11.75
CA PHE A 152 28.75 -2.39 -11.45
C PHE A 152 27.29 -2.62 -11.82
N VAL A 153 26.37 -2.20 -10.96
CA VAL A 153 24.99 -1.94 -11.35
C VAL A 153 24.86 -0.46 -11.67
N ARG A 154 24.28 -0.14 -12.82
CA ARG A 154 23.97 1.23 -13.26
C ARG A 154 22.47 1.36 -13.44
N LEU A 155 21.89 2.37 -12.81
CA LEU A 155 20.55 2.87 -13.04
C LEU A 155 20.67 4.16 -13.84
N LYS A 156 19.98 4.25 -14.98
CA LYS A 156 19.86 5.47 -15.76
C LYS A 156 18.38 5.83 -15.94
N THR A 157 18.05 7.07 -15.59
CA THR A 157 16.79 7.76 -15.90
C THR A 157 17.10 9.01 -16.74
N PRO A 158 16.11 9.74 -17.28
CA PRO A 158 16.37 11.01 -17.97
C PRO A 158 17.06 12.06 -17.08
N GLU A 159 16.78 12.05 -15.77
CA GLU A 159 17.24 13.06 -14.82
C GLU A 159 18.52 12.65 -14.08
N LYS A 160 18.80 11.35 -13.96
CA LYS A 160 19.88 10.86 -13.10
C LYS A 160 20.51 9.57 -13.62
N THR A 161 21.83 9.47 -13.48
CA THR A 161 22.56 8.20 -13.58
C THR A 161 23.20 7.89 -12.23
N CYS A 162 22.95 6.70 -11.71
CA CYS A 162 23.52 6.18 -10.47
C CYS A 162 24.28 4.89 -10.74
N GLU A 163 25.43 4.71 -10.10
CA GLU A 163 26.21 3.46 -10.15
C GLU A 163 26.54 2.96 -8.75
N ARG A 164 26.54 1.63 -8.60
CA ARG A 164 26.96 0.95 -7.38
C ARG A 164 27.80 -0.28 -7.72
N ARG A 165 28.81 -0.53 -6.89
CA ARG A 165 29.70 -1.68 -7.01
C ARG A 165 29.08 -2.89 -6.32
N ILE A 166 29.11 -4.04 -6.98
CA ILE A 166 28.75 -5.35 -6.42
C ILE A 166 29.92 -6.31 -6.57
N LEU A 167 30.20 -7.10 -5.54
CA LEU A 167 31.24 -8.13 -5.56
C LEU A 167 30.58 -9.50 -5.71
N VAL A 168 31.01 -10.28 -6.70
CA VAL A 168 30.62 -11.69 -6.87
C VAL A 168 31.78 -12.58 -6.41
N VAL A 169 31.47 -13.52 -5.53
CA VAL A 169 32.37 -14.57 -5.05
C VAL A 169 31.78 -15.93 -5.44
N ARG A 170 32.63 -16.94 -5.58
CA ARG A 170 32.23 -18.33 -5.86
C ARG A 170 32.93 -19.28 -4.92
#